data_AF-A0AAW2R826-F1
#
_entry.id   AF-A0AAW2R826-F1
#
_cell.length_a   1.000
_cell.length_b   1.000
_cell.length_c   1.000
_cell.angle_alpha   90.00
_cell.angle_beta   90.00
_cell.angle_gamma   90.00
#
_symmetry.space_group_name_H-M   'P 1'
#
loop_
_entity.id
_entity.type
_entity.pdbx_description
1 polymer ?
#
loop_
_entity_poly.entity_id
_entity_poly.type
_entity_poly.pdbx_seq_one_letter_code
_entity_poly.pdbx_strand_id
1 'polypeptide(L)'
;MAAAASSTTLKPSASAATISGFRRLPLSTTFGVTTLSFRHRRDQPRRFVVLSMDAKPTILVAEKLGEAGVNLLKEFANVDCSYNLSPEELCTKISLCDALIVRSGTKVNREVFESSGGRLKVVGRAGVGIDNVDLAAATEHGCLVVNAPTANTVAAAEHGIALLTAMARNIAQADASVKAG
;
A
#
# COMPACT_ATOMS: atom_id res chain seq x y z
N MET A 1 17.47 -19.59 -3.57
CA MET A 1 16.84 -18.48 -2.82
C MET A 1 16.44 -19.05 -1.47
N ALA A 2 17.29 -18.90 -0.46
CA ALA A 2 17.05 -19.47 0.88
C ALA A 2 16.73 -18.32 1.83
N ALA A 3 15.49 -18.26 2.32
CA ALA A 3 15.08 -17.36 3.38
C ALA A 3 15.45 -18.01 4.72
N ALA A 4 16.29 -17.36 5.52
CA ALA A 4 16.53 -17.76 6.90
C ALA A 4 15.58 -16.96 7.80
N ALA A 5 14.54 -17.60 8.30
CA ALA A 5 13.70 -17.06 9.37
C ALA A 5 14.35 -17.43 10.70
N SER A 6 14.70 -16.44 11.53
CA SER A 6 15.06 -16.67 12.92
C SER A 6 13.98 -16.05 13.79
N SER A 7 13.21 -16.89 14.46
CA SER A 7 12.32 -16.48 15.54
C SER A 7 13.15 -16.42 16.82
N THR A 8 13.25 -15.23 17.42
CA THR A 8 13.85 -15.08 18.74
C THR A 8 12.76 -14.60 19.69
N THR A 9 12.29 -15.49 20.54
CA THR A 9 11.43 -15.18 21.68
C THR A 9 12.27 -14.45 22.72
N LEU A 10 12.29 -13.13 22.66
CA LEU A 10 12.89 -12.30 23.71
C LEU A 10 11.99 -12.34 24.95
N LYS A 11 12.43 -13.08 25.97
CA LYS A 11 11.88 -12.97 27.33
C LYS A 11 12.21 -11.56 27.85
N PRO A 12 11.23 -10.78 28.35
CA PRO A 12 11.52 -9.48 28.92
C PRO A 12 12.33 -9.69 30.21
N SER A 13 13.61 -9.28 30.22
CA SER A 13 14.36 -9.13 31.46
C SER A 13 13.89 -7.86 32.15
N ALA A 14 13.41 -7.99 33.38
CA ALA A 14 13.03 -6.87 34.21
C ALA A 14 14.26 -5.98 34.50
N SER A 15 14.29 -4.78 33.92
CA SER A 15 15.04 -3.65 34.46
C SER A 15 14.34 -2.34 34.10
N ALA A 16 13.71 -1.79 35.13
CA ALA A 16 13.10 -0.48 35.31
C ALA A 16 13.39 0.63 34.29
N ALA A 17 12.31 1.20 33.75
CA ALA A 17 12.13 2.64 33.61
C ALA A 17 10.65 2.96 33.86
N THR A 18 10.35 3.43 35.07
CA THR A 18 9.01 3.80 35.53
C THR A 18 8.57 5.10 34.87
N ILE A 19 7.63 5.03 33.93
CA ILE A 19 6.82 6.19 33.52
C ILE A 19 5.49 6.06 34.28
N SER A 20 5.36 6.81 35.38
CA SER A 20 4.13 6.87 36.16
C SER A 20 3.05 7.63 35.38
N GLY A 21 1.89 7.02 35.15
CA GLY A 21 0.73 7.82 34.70
C GLY A 21 -0.45 7.10 34.07
N PHE A 22 -0.35 5.85 33.61
CA PHE A 22 -1.48 5.18 32.96
C PHE A 22 -2.02 4.01 33.79
N ARG A 23 -3.24 4.19 34.29
CA ARG A 23 -4.05 3.16 34.95
C ARG A 23 -4.23 1.96 34.03
N ARG A 24 -4.11 0.77 34.63
CA ARG A 24 -4.22 -0.56 34.01
C ARG A 24 -5.54 -0.76 33.27
N LEU A 25 -5.47 -1.14 32.00
CA LEU A 25 -6.46 -1.98 31.33
C LEU A 25 -5.82 -3.34 31.05
N PRO A 26 -6.49 -4.48 31.30
CA PRO A 26 -5.91 -5.79 31.02
C PRO A 26 -6.18 -6.15 29.55
N LEU A 27 -5.26 -5.79 28.64
CA LEU A 27 -5.20 -6.46 27.34
C LEU A 27 -4.08 -7.50 27.40
N SER A 28 -4.48 -8.75 27.60
CA SER A 28 -3.67 -9.92 27.26
C SER A 28 -3.69 -10.10 25.74
N THR A 29 -2.88 -9.32 25.03
CA THR A 29 -2.56 -9.60 23.63
C THR A 29 -1.05 -9.71 23.52
N THR A 30 -0.58 -10.94 23.35
CA THR A 30 0.85 -11.26 23.21
C THR A 30 1.29 -10.83 21.82
N PHE A 31 1.89 -9.64 21.68
CA PHE A 31 2.42 -9.17 20.41
C PHE A 31 3.69 -9.94 20.03
N GLY A 32 3.63 -10.72 18.96
CA GLY A 32 4.80 -11.34 18.33
C GLY A 32 5.46 -10.38 17.35
N VAL A 33 6.75 -10.06 17.57
CA VAL A 33 7.55 -9.26 16.63
C VAL A 33 8.40 -10.21 15.80
N THR A 34 8.12 -10.32 14.50
CA THR A 34 8.96 -11.09 13.56
C THR A 34 9.72 -10.13 12.66
N THR A 35 11.05 -10.18 12.75
CA THR A 35 11.94 -9.38 11.90
C THR A 35 12.35 -10.20 10.69
N LEU A 36 11.85 -9.86 9.51
CA LEU A 36 12.25 -10.49 8.26
C LEU A 36 13.39 -9.69 7.62
N SER A 37 14.48 -10.38 7.30
CA SER A 37 15.68 -9.80 6.67
C SER A 37 15.82 -10.35 5.26
N PHE A 38 15.65 -9.50 4.24
CA PHE A 38 15.96 -9.85 2.85
C PHE A 38 17.38 -9.39 2.48
N ARG A 39 18.18 -10.28 1.88
CA ARG A 39 19.44 -9.91 1.21
C ARG A 39 19.17 -9.80 -0.29
N HIS A 40 19.13 -8.57 -0.81
CA HIS A 40 19.25 -8.32 -2.24
C HIS A 40 20.67 -7.85 -2.58
N ARG A 41 21.17 -8.25 -3.76
CA ARG A 41 22.55 -8.01 -4.19
C ARG A 41 22.62 -6.57 -4.74
N ARG A 42 23.03 -5.66 -3.87
CA ARG A 42 23.18 -4.19 -4.03
C ARG A 42 21.98 -3.40 -3.48
N ASP A 43 22.34 -2.53 -2.54
CA ASP A 43 21.56 -1.52 -1.83
C ASP A 43 20.77 -1.95 -0.57
N GLN A 44 20.76 -1.04 0.42
CA GLN A 44 20.64 -1.24 1.87
C GLN A 44 19.55 -2.22 2.40
N PRO A 45 19.77 -2.88 3.56
CA PRO A 45 18.80 -3.80 4.16
C PRO A 45 17.55 -3.06 4.64
N ARG A 46 16.45 -3.16 3.90
CA ARG A 46 15.12 -2.75 4.38
C ARG A 46 14.62 -3.76 5.40
N ARG A 47 14.63 -3.38 6.68
CA ARG A 47 14.01 -4.14 7.76
C ARG A 47 12.49 -3.99 7.66
N PHE A 48 11.80 -5.08 7.36
CA PHE A 48 10.34 -5.14 7.52
C PHE A 48 10.05 -5.71 8.91
N VAL A 49 9.41 -4.89 9.74
CA VAL A 49 8.83 -5.35 11.01
C VAL A 49 7.42 -5.80 10.70
N VAL A 50 7.19 -7.10 10.70
CA VAL A 50 5.83 -7.65 10.62
C VAL A 50 5.36 -7.87 12.06
N LEU A 51 4.42 -7.03 12.50
CA LEU A 51 3.67 -7.26 13.73
C LEU A 51 2.73 -8.43 13.46
N SER A 52 2.96 -9.57 14.13
CA SER A 52 2.16 -10.77 13.94
C SER A 52 0.75 -10.52 14.46
N MET A 53 -0.25 -10.58 13.57
CA MET A 53 -1.65 -10.79 13.94
C MET A 53 -1.97 -12.28 13.81
N ASP A 54 -2.85 -12.80 14.66
CA ASP A 54 -3.19 -14.24 14.71
C ASP A 54 -3.86 -14.77 13.42
N ALA A 55 -4.23 -13.90 12.47
CA ALA A 55 -4.80 -14.23 11.17
C ALA A 55 -4.14 -13.44 10.03
N LYS A 56 -4.11 -14.05 8.83
CA LYS A 56 -3.57 -13.42 7.60
C LYS A 56 -4.44 -12.21 7.22
N PRO A 57 -3.88 -11.00 7.06
CA PRO A 57 -4.66 -9.80 6.76
C PRO A 57 -5.34 -9.91 5.39
N THR A 58 -6.49 -9.25 5.23
CA THR A 58 -7.23 -9.18 3.96
C THR A 58 -6.99 -7.83 3.27
N ILE A 59 -6.56 -7.90 2.02
CA ILE A 59 -6.27 -6.73 1.17
C ILE A 59 -7.27 -6.70 0.03
N LEU A 60 -8.00 -5.60 -0.10
CA LEU A 60 -8.82 -5.30 -1.27
C LEU A 60 -8.00 -4.52 -2.30
N VAL A 61 -7.91 -5.04 -3.52
CA VAL A 61 -7.32 -4.37 -4.68
C VAL A 61 -8.45 -3.90 -5.58
N ALA A 62 -8.76 -2.60 -5.51
CA ALA A 62 -9.92 -1.99 -6.19
C ALA A 62 -9.66 -1.62 -7.65
N GLU A 63 -8.39 -1.55 -8.07
CA GLU A 63 -7.98 -1.18 -9.42
C GLU A 63 -6.89 -2.11 -9.95
N LYS A 64 -6.78 -2.22 -11.28
CA LYS A 64 -5.83 -3.14 -11.92
C LYS A 64 -4.39 -2.81 -11.51
N LEU A 65 -3.72 -3.82 -10.96
CA LEU A 65 -2.31 -3.80 -10.58
C LEU A 65 -1.53 -4.79 -11.47
N GLY A 66 -0.23 -4.55 -11.64
CA GLY A 66 0.64 -5.52 -12.34
C GLY A 66 0.70 -6.86 -11.61
N GLU A 67 0.79 -7.96 -12.35
CA GLU A 67 0.78 -9.32 -11.81
C GLU A 67 1.86 -9.55 -10.74
N ALA A 68 3.06 -9.03 -10.97
CA ALA A 68 4.16 -9.11 -10.00
C ALA A 68 3.79 -8.50 -8.63
N GLY A 69 3.05 -7.38 -8.63
CA GLY A 69 2.59 -6.73 -7.41
C GLY A 69 1.51 -7.56 -6.70
N VAL A 70 0.55 -8.12 -7.45
CA VAL A 70 -0.48 -8.99 -6.89
C VAL A 70 0.12 -10.27 -6.30
N ASN A 71 1.09 -10.87 -6.98
CA ASN A 71 1.77 -12.07 -6.51
C ASN A 71 2.54 -11.80 -5.21
N LEU A 72 3.25 -10.67 -5.12
CA LEU A 72 3.92 -10.25 -3.90
C LEU A 72 2.94 -10.07 -2.74
N LEU A 73 1.78 -9.45 -2.97
CA LEU A 73 0.77 -9.28 -1.91
C LEU A 73 0.23 -10.62 -1.39
N LYS A 74 0.02 -11.60 -2.29
CA LYS A 74 -0.48 -12.94 -1.94
C LYS A 74 0.48 -13.72 -1.03
N GLU A 75 1.78 -13.41 -1.05
CA GLU A 75 2.75 -14.01 -0.13
C GLU A 75 2.45 -13.64 1.33
N PHE A 76 1.93 -12.43 1.59
CA PHE A 76 1.73 -11.90 2.94
C PHE A 76 0.26 -11.80 3.38
N ALA A 77 -0.68 -11.68 2.43
CA ALA A 77 -2.09 -11.43 2.71
C ALA A 77 -3.07 -12.34 1.94
N ASN A 78 -4.33 -12.34 2.35
CA ASN A 78 -5.44 -12.77 1.50
C ASN A 78 -5.82 -11.61 0.58
N VAL A 79 -5.76 -11.79 -0.73
CA VAL A 79 -5.94 -10.70 -1.70
C VAL A 79 -7.25 -10.90 -2.45
N ASP A 80 -8.19 -9.97 -2.26
CA ASP A 80 -9.40 -9.84 -3.08
C ASP A 80 -9.14 -8.80 -4.18
N CYS A 81 -9.16 -9.23 -5.44
CA CYS A 81 -9.09 -8.35 -6.59
C CYS A 81 -10.49 -8.12 -7.14
N SER A 82 -11.04 -6.94 -6.89
CA SER A 82 -12.39 -6.58 -7.28
C SER A 82 -12.38 -5.19 -7.91
N TYR A 83 -12.63 -5.14 -9.22
CA TYR A 83 -12.47 -3.94 -10.02
C TYR A 83 -13.81 -3.29 -10.35
N ASN A 84 -13.80 -1.99 -10.65
CA ASN A 84 -14.97 -1.22 -11.05
C ASN A 84 -16.13 -1.25 -10.04
N LEU A 85 -15.79 -1.28 -8.74
CA LEU A 85 -16.76 -1.24 -7.65
C LEU A 85 -17.49 0.11 -7.64
N SER A 86 -18.81 0.07 -7.44
CA SER A 86 -19.56 1.27 -7.07
C SER A 86 -19.13 1.77 -5.69
N PRO A 87 -19.39 3.04 -5.33
CA PRO A 87 -19.12 3.54 -3.98
C PRO A 87 -19.76 2.68 -2.88
N GLU A 88 -20.98 2.21 -3.10
CA GLU A 88 -21.74 1.39 -2.14
C GLU A 88 -21.14 -0.02 -2.00
N GLU A 89 -20.73 -0.63 -3.12
CA GLU A 89 -20.06 -1.93 -3.13
C GLU A 89 -18.69 -1.85 -2.44
N LEU A 90 -17.95 -0.76 -2.67
CA LEU A 90 -16.68 -0.49 -2.01
C LEU A 90 -16.87 -0.39 -0.49
N CYS A 91 -17.85 0.38 -0.03
CA CYS A 91 -18.18 0.51 1.39
C CYS A 91 -18.63 -0.82 2.01
N THR A 92 -19.34 -1.66 1.27
CA THR A 92 -19.73 -2.99 1.75
C THR A 92 -18.49 -3.88 1.93
N LYS A 93 -17.60 -3.95 0.93
CA LYS A 93 -16.40 -4.79 0.99
C LYS A 93 -15.38 -4.30 2.00
N ILE A 94 -15.21 -2.99 2.16
CA ILE A 94 -14.16 -2.42 3.02
C ILE A 94 -14.36 -2.78 4.49
N SER A 95 -15.60 -3.01 4.93
CA SER A 95 -15.93 -3.46 6.29
C SER A 95 -15.25 -4.79 6.67
N LEU A 96 -14.87 -5.59 5.68
CA LEU A 96 -14.23 -6.90 5.85
C LEU A 96 -12.72 -6.88 5.59
N CYS A 97 -12.14 -5.72 5.26
CA CYS A 97 -10.75 -5.62 4.81
C CYS A 97 -9.87 -4.87 5.82
N ASP A 98 -8.60 -5.28 5.87
CA ASP A 98 -7.60 -4.66 6.74
C ASP A 98 -6.75 -3.63 5.97
N ALA A 99 -6.67 -3.78 4.64
CA ALA A 99 -6.01 -2.82 3.76
C ALA A 99 -6.76 -2.63 2.43
N LEU A 100 -6.57 -1.47 1.83
CA LEU A 100 -7.11 -1.10 0.51
C LEU A 100 -5.98 -0.65 -0.41
N ILE A 101 -5.98 -1.15 -1.64
CA ILE A 101 -5.09 -0.70 -2.71
C ILE A 101 -5.91 -0.07 -3.83
N VAL A 102 -5.58 1.18 -4.14
CA VAL A 102 -6.20 2.01 -5.19
C VAL A 102 -5.15 2.59 -6.13
N ARG A 103 -5.58 3.13 -7.26
CA ARG A 103 -4.80 4.01 -8.14
C ARG A 103 -5.48 5.38 -8.21
N SER A 104 -5.90 5.81 -9.39
CA SER A 104 -6.46 7.15 -9.64
C SER A 104 -7.97 7.12 -9.88
N GLY A 105 -8.55 5.97 -10.18
CA GLY A 105 -9.97 5.83 -10.50
C GLY A 105 -10.86 5.83 -9.27
N THR A 106 -10.50 5.05 -8.23
CA THR A 106 -11.32 4.91 -7.03
C THR A 106 -11.16 6.12 -6.11
N LYS A 107 -12.27 6.71 -5.68
CA LYS A 107 -12.30 7.79 -4.67
C LYS A 107 -12.48 7.19 -3.28
N VAL A 108 -11.53 7.45 -2.39
CA VAL A 108 -11.53 6.97 -1.01
C VAL A 108 -11.98 8.14 -0.12
N ASN A 109 -13.29 8.35 -0.08
CA ASN A 109 -13.94 9.43 0.67
C ASN A 109 -14.17 9.02 2.13
N ARG A 110 -14.59 9.98 2.97
CA ARG A 110 -14.96 9.75 4.39
C ARG A 110 -15.85 8.53 4.62
N GLU A 111 -16.86 8.32 3.79
CA GLU A 111 -17.79 7.18 3.87
C GLU A 111 -17.08 5.81 3.84
N VAL A 112 -15.97 5.70 3.11
CA VAL A 112 -15.19 4.45 3.04
C VAL A 112 -14.52 4.16 4.38
N PHE A 113 -14.00 5.19 5.05
CA PHE A 113 -13.38 5.06 6.37
C PHE A 113 -14.43 4.80 7.45
N GLU A 114 -15.57 5.47 7.40
CA GLU A 114 -16.71 5.23 8.30
C GLU A 114 -17.24 3.79 8.16
N SER A 115 -17.46 3.34 6.92
CA SER A 115 -17.94 1.98 6.61
C SER A 115 -16.96 0.89 7.02
N SER A 116 -15.67 1.22 7.14
CA SER A 116 -14.66 0.26 7.62
C SER A 116 -14.80 -0.10 9.10
N GLY A 117 -15.55 0.70 9.89
CA GLY A 117 -15.70 0.48 11.33
C GLY A 117 -14.37 0.48 12.11
N GLY A 118 -13.33 1.13 11.57
CA GLY A 118 -11.99 1.15 12.15
C GLY A 118 -11.15 -0.12 11.88
N ARG A 119 -11.65 -1.05 11.05
CA ARG A 119 -10.89 -2.23 10.62
C ARG A 119 -9.78 -1.88 9.63
N LEU A 120 -10.06 -0.97 8.70
CA LEU A 120 -9.11 -0.55 7.67
C LEU A 120 -7.90 0.15 8.28
N LYS A 121 -6.73 -0.49 8.23
CA LYS A 121 -5.49 0.04 8.84
C LYS A 121 -4.63 0.83 7.87
N VAL A 122 -4.70 0.52 6.59
CA VAL A 122 -3.87 1.17 5.58
C VAL A 122 -4.55 1.29 4.22
N VAL A 123 -4.38 2.44 3.58
CA VAL A 123 -4.71 2.69 2.17
C VAL A 123 -3.40 2.90 1.40
N GLY A 124 -3.11 2.00 0.48
CA GLY A 124 -1.98 2.10 -0.44
C GLY A 124 -2.41 2.63 -1.80
N ARG A 125 -1.91 3.79 -2.21
CA ARG A 125 -2.06 4.28 -3.58
C ARG A 125 -0.88 3.86 -4.45
N ALA A 126 -1.16 3.08 -5.49
CA ALA A 126 -0.21 2.74 -6.55
C ALA A 126 -0.04 3.90 -7.55
N GLY A 127 0.57 4.98 -7.07
CA GLY A 127 0.88 6.21 -7.81
C GLY A 127 1.51 7.28 -6.91
N VAL A 128 1.91 8.42 -7.51
CA VAL A 128 2.59 9.52 -6.79
C VAL A 128 1.61 10.43 -6.06
N GLY A 129 0.57 10.90 -6.75
CA GLY A 129 -0.44 11.78 -6.12
C GLY A 129 -1.17 11.07 -4.99
N ILE A 130 -1.95 11.82 -4.21
CA ILE A 130 -2.87 11.29 -3.18
C ILE A 130 -4.22 12.04 -3.16
N ASP A 131 -4.54 12.75 -4.24
CA ASP A 131 -5.72 13.60 -4.44
C ASP A 131 -7.07 12.87 -4.40
N ASN A 132 -7.08 11.54 -4.51
CA ASN A 132 -8.29 10.71 -4.47
C ASN A 132 -8.55 10.07 -3.10
N VAL A 133 -7.82 10.47 -2.05
CA VAL A 133 -7.97 9.94 -0.69
C VAL A 133 -8.22 11.09 0.27
N ASP A 134 -9.27 11.00 1.08
CA ASP A 134 -9.53 11.95 2.17
C ASP A 134 -8.54 11.70 3.32
N LEU A 135 -7.46 12.48 3.36
CA LEU A 135 -6.40 12.36 4.36
C LEU A 135 -6.87 12.77 5.77
N ALA A 136 -7.85 13.68 5.87
CA ALA A 136 -8.38 14.11 7.15
C ALA A 136 -9.19 12.96 7.77
N ALA A 137 -10.11 12.37 7.00
CA ALA A 137 -10.85 11.19 7.43
C ALA A 137 -9.91 10.02 7.74
N ALA A 138 -8.91 9.76 6.89
CA ALA A 138 -7.92 8.71 7.17
C ALA A 138 -7.24 8.89 8.53
N THR A 139 -6.84 10.13 8.86
CA THR A 139 -6.20 10.46 10.14
C THR A 139 -7.16 10.30 11.32
N GLU A 140 -8.40 10.78 11.20
CA GLU A 140 -9.46 10.66 12.21
C GLU A 140 -9.76 9.19 12.56
N HIS A 141 -9.76 8.32 11.55
CA HIS A 141 -10.03 6.89 11.70
C HIS A 141 -8.77 6.05 12.00
N GLY A 142 -7.60 6.68 12.19
CA GLY A 142 -6.34 5.98 12.50
C GLY A 142 -5.83 5.09 11.35
N CYS A 143 -6.17 5.44 10.11
CA CYS A 143 -5.78 4.74 8.90
C CYS A 143 -4.56 5.40 8.25
N LEU A 144 -3.51 4.61 7.98
CA LEU A 144 -2.30 5.10 7.32
C LEU A 144 -2.53 5.22 5.81
N VAL A 145 -2.07 6.31 5.20
CA VAL A 145 -2.08 6.47 3.74
C VAL A 145 -0.65 6.43 3.23
N VAL A 146 -0.38 5.54 2.28
CA VAL A 146 0.95 5.33 1.69
C VAL A 146 0.85 5.47 0.17
N ASN A 147 1.82 6.16 -0.44
CA ASN A 147 1.94 6.32 -1.89
C ASN A 147 3.25 5.74 -2.42
N ALA A 148 3.44 5.81 -3.74
CA ALA A 148 4.64 5.35 -4.43
C ALA A 148 5.34 6.54 -5.14
N PRO A 149 6.08 7.39 -4.40
CA PRO A 149 6.52 8.70 -4.88
C PRO A 149 7.54 8.66 -6.03
N THR A 150 8.28 7.56 -6.18
CA THR A 150 9.32 7.40 -7.21
C THR A 150 8.89 6.48 -8.36
N ALA A 151 7.67 5.94 -8.32
CA ALA A 151 7.24 4.87 -9.23
C ALA A 151 7.18 5.30 -10.70
N ASN A 152 7.06 6.60 -10.99
CA ASN A 152 6.94 7.12 -12.35
C ASN A 152 8.13 8.00 -12.78
N THR A 153 9.17 8.17 -11.95
CA THR A 153 10.22 9.17 -12.21
C THR A 153 10.93 8.91 -13.54
N VAL A 154 11.34 7.66 -13.80
CA VAL A 154 12.04 7.29 -15.04
C VAL A 154 11.10 7.38 -16.25
N ALA A 155 9.93 6.75 -16.16
CA ALA A 155 8.95 6.78 -17.26
C ALA A 155 8.50 8.22 -17.62
N ALA A 156 8.34 9.10 -16.63
CA ALA A 156 8.01 10.49 -16.87
C ALA A 156 9.15 11.25 -17.55
N ALA A 157 10.41 10.99 -17.16
CA ALA A 157 11.57 11.58 -17.82
C ALA A 157 11.73 11.11 -19.27
N GLU A 158 11.60 9.81 -19.51
CA GLU A 158 11.63 9.21 -20.86
C GLU A 158 10.52 9.79 -21.73
N HIS A 159 9.30 9.88 -21.20
CA HIS A 159 8.17 10.45 -21.92
C HIS A 159 8.37 11.93 -22.21
N GLY A 160 8.94 12.71 -21.27
CA GLY A 160 9.27 14.11 -21.48
C GLY A 160 10.25 14.31 -22.63
N ILE A 161 11.34 13.53 -22.67
CA ILE A 161 12.31 13.58 -23.78
C ILE A 161 11.66 13.15 -25.09
N ALA A 162 10.86 12.08 -25.08
CA ALA A 162 10.14 11.62 -26.25
C ALA A 162 9.23 12.73 -26.82
N LEU A 163 8.45 13.42 -25.98
CA LEU A 163 7.60 14.54 -26.39
C LEU A 163 8.41 15.72 -26.94
N LEU A 164 9.53 16.09 -26.30
CA LEU A 164 10.42 17.15 -26.80
C LEU A 164 10.91 16.85 -28.23
N THR A 165 11.38 15.62 -28.47
CA THR A 165 11.85 15.22 -29.80
C THR A 165 10.72 15.11 -30.82
N ALA A 166 9.55 14.61 -30.41
CA ALA A 166 8.37 14.50 -31.25
C ALA A 166 7.87 15.88 -31.72
N MET A 167 7.85 16.87 -30.83
CA MET A 167 7.49 18.24 -31.16
C MET A 167 8.54 18.91 -32.06
N ALA A 168 9.83 18.77 -31.73
CA ALA A 168 10.91 19.40 -32.51
C ALA A 168 10.96 18.95 -33.97
N ARG A 169 10.43 17.74 -34.27
CA ARG A 169 10.48 17.13 -35.60
C ARG A 169 9.10 16.93 -36.23
N ASN A 170 8.04 17.47 -35.63
CA ASN A 170 6.66 17.31 -36.09
C ASN A 170 6.29 15.84 -36.36
N ILE A 171 6.76 14.92 -35.49
CA ILE A 171 6.63 13.47 -35.72
C ILE A 171 5.17 13.05 -35.82
N ALA A 172 4.31 13.58 -34.94
CA ALA A 172 2.89 13.25 -34.94
C ALA A 172 2.18 13.68 -36.23
N GLN A 173 2.50 14.88 -36.74
CA GLN A 173 1.93 15.40 -37.99
C GLN A 173 2.47 14.63 -39.21
N ALA A 174 3.75 14.31 -39.23
CA ALA A 174 4.36 13.52 -40.30
C ALA A 174 3.78 12.10 -40.36
N ASP A 175 3.63 11.43 -39.21
CA ASP A 175 2.98 10.12 -39.10
C ASP A 175 1.54 10.15 -39.62
N ALA A 176 0.77 11.19 -39.24
CA ALA A 176 -0.59 11.38 -39.73
C ALA A 176 -0.65 11.61 -41.24
N SER A 177 0.25 12.44 -41.79
CA SER A 177 0.31 12.73 -43.23
C SER A 177 0.58 11.46 -44.05
N VAL A 178 1.58 10.66 -43.66
CA VAL A 178 1.93 9.43 -44.39
C VAL A 178 0.80 8.41 -44.38
N LYS A 179 0.02 8.35 -43.29
CA LYS A 179 -1.16 7.48 -43.20
C LYS A 179 -2.34 7.96 -44.04
N ALA A 180 -2.38 9.26 -44.41
CA ALA A 180 -3.45 9.85 -45.20
C ALA A 180 -3.25 9.70 -46.73
N GLY A 181 -2.05 9.34 -47.18
CA GLY A 181 -1.66 9.25 -48.60
C GLY A 181 -1.07 10.54 -49.14
#